data_AF-A0A954PYZ3-F1
#
_entry.id   AF-A0A954PYZ3-F1
#
_cell.length_a   1.000
_cell.length_b   1.000
_cell.length_c   1.000
_cell.angle_alpha   90.00
_cell.angle_beta   90.00
_cell.angle_gamma   90.00
#
_symmetry.space_group_name_H-M   'P 1'
#
loop_
_entity.id
_entity.type
_entity.pdbx_description
1 polymer ?
#
loop_
_entity_poly.entity_id
_entity_poly.type
_entity_poly.pdbx_seq_one_letter_code
_entity_poly.pdbx_strand_id
1 'polypeptide(L)' 'MDKTRDRITEAMRQAIADNLRIDADRIRYARGDGPGQFGESGMRWEIFYRDQWRELPWHFDGPQCVTRDLVRRWYG' A
#
# COMPACT_ATOMS: atom_id res chain seq x y z
N MET A 1 18.60 -6.80 9.18
CA MET A 1 17.15 -6.83 8.90
C MET A 1 16.59 -8.12 9.48
N ASP A 2 15.49 -8.03 10.21
CA ASP A 2 14.83 -9.18 10.85
C ASP A 2 14.09 -9.99 9.79
N LYS A 3 14.52 -11.23 9.54
CA LYS A 3 13.95 -12.12 8.51
C LYS A 3 12.44 -12.37 8.69
N THR A 4 11.92 -12.19 9.91
CA THR A 4 10.50 -12.34 10.23
C THR A 4 9.71 -11.15 9.70
N ARG A 5 10.23 -9.93 9.88
CA ARG A 5 9.60 -8.71 9.38
C ARG A 5 9.47 -8.72 7.87
N ASP A 6 10.54 -9.11 7.17
CA ASP A 6 10.55 -9.15 5.70
C ASP A 6 9.53 -10.15 5.16
N ARG A 7 9.38 -11.31 5.80
CA ARG A 7 8.36 -12.31 5.45
C ARG A 7 6.94 -11.81 5.69
N ILE A 8 6.70 -11.11 6.81
CA ILE A 8 5.39 -10.53 7.13
C ILE A 8 5.05 -9.45 6.10
N THR A 9 5.99 -8.55 5.80
CA THR A 9 5.80 -7.51 4.78
C THR A 9 5.51 -8.14 3.41
N GLU A 10 6.25 -9.17 3.00
CA GLU A 10 5.98 -9.86 1.73
C GLU A 10 4.59 -10.51 1.70
N ALA A 11 4.19 -11.21 2.76
CA ALA A 11 2.86 -11.81 2.85
C ALA A 11 1.74 -10.76 2.81
N MET A 12 1.94 -9.61 3.49
CA MET A 12 0.99 -8.49 3.42
C MET A 12 0.93 -7.89 2.02
N ARG A 13 2.08 -7.70 1.35
CA ARG A 13 2.14 -7.20 -0.02
C ARG A 13 1.32 -8.06 -0.95
N GLN A 14 1.48 -9.39 -0.86
CA GLN A 14 0.73 -10.32 -1.69
C GLN A 14 -0.78 -10.25 -1.40
N ALA A 15 -1.19 -10.24 -0.13
CA ALA A 15 -2.60 -10.14 0.24
C ALA A 15 -3.27 -8.85 -0.27
N ILE A 16 -2.56 -7.71 -0.18
CA ILE A 16 -3.05 -6.42 -0.70
C ILE A 16 -3.20 -6.50 -2.22
N ALA A 17 -2.20 -7.03 -2.92
CA ALA A 17 -2.21 -7.18 -4.37
C ALA A 17 -3.34 -8.10 -4.86
N ASP A 18 -3.58 -9.22 -4.16
CA ASP A 18 -4.66 -10.16 -4.45
C ASP A 18 -6.04 -9.49 -4.30
N ASN A 19 -6.25 -8.73 -3.22
CA ASN A 19 -7.50 -8.00 -2.99
C ASN A 19 -7.74 -6.90 -4.03
N LEU A 20 -6.66 -6.27 -4.50
CA LEU A 20 -6.71 -5.28 -5.58
C LEU A 20 -6.75 -5.90 -6.98
N ARG A 21 -6.53 -7.21 -7.11
CA ARG A 21 -6.38 -7.93 -8.39
C ARG A 21 -5.36 -7.25 -9.31
N ILE A 22 -4.16 -7.01 -8.79
CA ILE A 22 -3.01 -6.43 -9.49
C ILE A 22 -1.75 -7.23 -9.15
N ASP A 23 -0.68 -6.99 -9.90
CA ASP A 23 0.63 -7.57 -9.61
C ASP A 23 1.21 -7.01 -8.30
N ALA A 24 1.84 -7.87 -7.51
CA ALA A 24 2.42 -7.49 -6.21
C ALA A 24 3.60 -6.51 -6.33
N ASP A 25 4.24 -6.42 -7.50
CA ASP A 25 5.26 -5.43 -7.81
C ASP A 25 4.71 -3.99 -7.87
N ARG A 26 3.39 -3.82 -8.01
CA ARG A 26 2.69 -2.54 -7.93
C ARG A 26 2.35 -2.13 -6.51
N ILE A 27 2.76 -2.90 -5.51
CA ILE A 27 2.61 -2.59 -4.09
C ILE A 27 3.98 -2.57 -3.44
N ARG A 28 4.27 -1.55 -2.63
CA ARG A 28 5.51 -1.49 -1.85
C ARG A 28 5.27 -0.95 -0.46
N TYR A 29 6.15 -1.34 0.46
CA TYR A 29 6.24 -0.74 1.79
C TYR A 29 7.51 0.11 1.83
N ALA A 30 7.36 1.43 1.72
CA ALA A 30 8.46 2.36 1.53
C ALA A 30 8.32 3.59 2.42
N ARG A 31 9.44 4.28 2.65
CA ARG A 31 9.41 5.59 3.28
C ARG A 31 8.95 6.60 2.24
N GLY A 32 7.89 7.31 2.56
CA GLY A 32 7.39 8.39 1.71
C GLY A 32 8.34 9.58 1.61
N ASP A 33 8.32 10.27 0.46
CA ASP A 33 9.10 11.49 0.22
C ASP A 33 8.56 12.75 0.95
N GLY A 34 7.51 12.59 1.77
CA GLY A 34 6.85 13.70 2.46
C GLY A 34 5.78 13.21 3.43
N PRO A 35 5.12 14.12 4.17
CA PRO A 35 4.01 13.77 5.03
C PRO A 35 2.97 12.97 4.25
N GLY A 36 2.50 11.89 4.85
CA GLY A 36 1.39 11.10 4.31
C GLY A 36 0.09 11.89 4.33
N GLN A 37 -0.95 11.25 3.81
CA GLN A 37 -2.26 11.89 3.65
C GLN A 37 -2.82 12.44 4.99
N PHE A 38 -2.44 11.85 6.12
CA PHE A 38 -2.84 12.26 7.48
C PHE A 38 -1.73 13.00 8.25
N GLY A 39 -0.71 13.51 7.55
CA GLY A 39 0.44 14.16 8.18
C GLY A 39 1.44 13.20 8.83
N GLU A 40 1.22 11.88 8.68
CA GLU A 40 2.12 10.87 9.23
C GLU A 40 3.44 10.82 8.46
N SER A 41 4.54 10.63 9.19
CA SER A 41 5.86 10.45 8.59
C SER A 41 6.36 9.03 8.84
N GLY A 42 7.09 8.45 7.89
CA GLY A 42 7.69 7.14 8.04
C GLY A 42 7.34 6.16 6.92
N MET A 43 7.33 4.88 7.28
CA MET A 43 7.06 3.78 6.35
C MET A 43 5.56 3.62 6.14
N ARG A 44 5.14 3.54 4.89
CA ARG A 44 3.75 3.36 4.48
C ARG A 44 3.62 2.41 3.31
N TRP A 45 2.42 1.86 3.15
CA TRP A 45 2.08 1.13 1.95
C TRP A 45 1.84 2.11 0.81
N GLU A 46 2.33 1.76 -0.36
CA GLU A 46 2.16 2.54 -1.58
C GLU A 46 1.72 1.64 -2.73
N ILE A 47 0.93 2.20 -3.64
CA ILE A 47 0.41 1.57 -4.84
C ILE A 47 0.90 2.32 -6.08
N PHE A 48 1.31 1.58 -7.10
CA PHE A 48 1.63 2.13 -8.41
C PHE A 48 0.34 2.34 -9.21
N TYR A 49 -0.05 3.60 -9.36
CA TYR A 49 -1.30 4.01 -10.01
C TYR A 49 -1.06 5.22 -10.91
N ARG A 50 -1.43 5.10 -12.19
CA ARG A 50 -1.24 6.13 -13.23
C ARG A 50 0.20 6.64 -13.29
N ASP A 51 1.14 5.71 -13.50
CA ASP A 51 2.57 5.96 -13.68
C ASP A 51 3.27 6.62 -12.48
N GLN A 52 2.65 6.57 -11.30
CA GLN A 52 3.17 7.18 -10.08
C GLN A 52 2.96 6.27 -8.88
N TRP A 53 3.94 6.30 -7.96
CA TRP A 53 3.78 5.73 -6.64
C TRP A 53 2.95 6.68 -5.78
N ARG A 54 1.86 6.17 -5.23
CA ARG A 54 0.94 6.90 -4.35
C ARG A 54 0.76 6.13 -3.06
N GLU A 55 0.40 6.81 -1.99
CA GLU A 55 0.03 6.13 -0.74
C GLU A 55 -1.10 5.12 -1.00
N LEU A 56 -1.07 3.97 -0.33
CA LEU A 56 -2.20 3.05 -0.39
C LEU A 56 -3.36 3.68 0.39
N PRO A 57 -4.59 3.72 -0.17
CA PRO A 57 -5.73 4.24 0.54
C PRO A 57 -5.90 3.63 1.92
N TRP A 58 -6.39 4.44 2.86
CA TRP A 58 -6.65 3.95 4.20
C TRP A 58 -8.00 3.24 4.26
N HIS A 59 -8.01 2.08 4.89
CA HIS A 59 -9.20 1.34 5.27
C HIS A 59 -9.15 1.08 6.78
N PHE A 60 -10.29 1.18 7.47
CA PHE A 60 -10.38 1.05 8.92
C PHE A 60 -9.82 -0.30 9.42
N ASP A 61 -10.19 -1.39 8.77
CA ASP A 61 -9.69 -2.74 9.07
C ASP A 61 -8.23 -3.00 8.60
N GLY A 62 -7.56 -1.99 8.07
CA GLY A 62 -6.17 -2.06 7.64
C GLY A 62 -5.98 -2.27 6.13
N PRO A 63 -4.71 -2.29 5.67
CA PRO A 63 -4.36 -2.17 4.25
C PRO A 63 -4.82 -3.36 3.40
N GLN A 64 -5.00 -4.53 4.00
CA GLN A 64 -5.51 -5.71 3.30
C GLN A 64 -6.96 -5.52 2.85
N CYS A 65 -7.76 -4.71 3.55
CA CYS A 65 -9.16 -4.50 3.19
C CYS A 65 -9.35 -3.41 2.11
N VAL A 66 -8.27 -2.84 1.59
CA VAL A 66 -8.31 -1.85 0.53
C VAL A 66 -8.78 -2.49 -0.77
N THR A 67 -9.82 -1.93 -1.36
CA THR A 67 -10.41 -2.42 -2.62
C THR A 67 -10.05 -1.52 -3.79
N ARG A 68 -10.18 -2.04 -5.03
CA ARG A 68 -10.01 -1.23 -6.24
C ARG A 68 -10.94 -0.03 -6.28
N ASP A 69 -12.17 -0.18 -5.79
CA ASP A 69 -13.13 0.90 -5.79
C ASP A 69 -12.74 2.00 -4.80
N LEU A 70 -12.15 1.64 -3.66
CA LEU A 70 -11.58 2.62 -2.73
C LEU A 70 -10.41 3.39 -3.37
N VAL A 71 -9.50 2.68 -4.04
CA VAL A 71 -8.38 3.30 -4.81
C VAL A 71 -8.90 4.27 -5.86
N ARG A 72 -9.92 3.88 -6.63
CA ARG A 72 -10.56 4.75 -7.63
C ARG A 72 -11.25 5.95 -7.01
N ARG A 73 -11.93 5.79 -5.87
CA ARG A 73 -12.57 6.91 -5.17
C ARG A 73 -11.55 7.92 -4.65
N TRP A 74 -10.36 7.46 -4.27
CA TRP A 74 -9.30 8.32 -3.74
C TRP A 74 -8.52 9.05 -4.83
N TYR A 75 -8.19 8.38 -5.93
CA TYR A 75 -7.31 8.94 -6.96
C TYR A 75 -7.99 9.27 -8.29
N GLY A 76 -9.31 9.06 -8.39
CA GLY A 76 -10.12 9.34 -9.57
C GLY A 76 -9.77 8.49 -10.76
#